data_AF-A0A952PHU0-F1
#
_entry.id   AF-A0A952PHU0-F1
#
_cell.length_a   1.000
_cell.length_b   1.000
_cell.length_c   1.000
_cell.angle_alpha   90.00
_cell.angle_beta   90.00
_cell.angle_gamma   90.00
#
_symmetry.space_group_name_H-M   'P 1'
#
loop_
_entity.id
_entity.type
_entity.pdbx_description
1 polymer ?
#
loop_
_entity_poly.entity_id
_entity_poly.type
_entity_poly.pdbx_seq_one_letter_code
_entity_poly.pdbx_strand_id
1 'polypeptide(L)'
;MRSQAGFTLIELLVVVIIIGILAAIALPNFIGAQDKAREASVKANMRTCQIAAESYATDHAGNYPTIDQIKPYYPGGESTDNGKAGNPSVNPFNSAAEWPVPGAVSDVQATRNVAPDTLGDPGSIEYSTIASTSGGSGAPTSYAIRGAGKSKKALAGLSNGTTLVLSNQ
;
A
#
# COMPACT_ATOMS: atom_id res chain seq x y z
N MET A 1 0.35 55.12 -33.97
CA MET A 1 -0.46 55.00 -32.74
C MET A 1 -1.01 53.59 -32.68
N ARG A 2 -0.68 52.79 -31.66
CA ARG A 2 -1.17 51.41 -31.53
C ARG A 2 -2.51 51.46 -30.77
N SER A 3 -3.60 51.01 -31.40
CA SER A 3 -4.86 50.77 -30.68
C SER A 3 -4.66 49.63 -29.69
N GLN A 4 -4.71 49.94 -28.40
CA GLN A 4 -4.88 48.95 -27.34
C GLN A 4 -6.37 48.60 -27.29
N ALA A 5 -6.73 47.39 -27.75
CA ALA A 5 -8.06 46.84 -27.49
C ALA A 5 -8.12 46.43 -26.01
N GLY A 6 -9.02 47.06 -25.25
CA GLY A 6 -9.26 46.69 -23.85
C GLY A 6 -10.10 45.42 -23.76
N PHE A 7 -9.75 44.54 -22.82
CA PHE A 7 -10.55 43.36 -22.47
C PHE A 7 -11.91 43.79 -21.93
N THR A 8 -13.00 43.18 -22.40
CA THR A 8 -14.34 43.46 -21.84
C THR A 8 -14.57 42.63 -20.57
N LEU A 9 -15.33 43.19 -19.63
CA LEU A 9 -15.76 42.44 -18.43
C LEU A 9 -16.60 41.22 -18.78
N ILE A 10 -17.36 41.29 -19.88
CA ILE A 10 -18.20 40.19 -20.38
C ILE A 10 -17.33 39.02 -20.86
N GLU A 11 -16.22 39.28 -21.56
CA GLU A 11 -15.29 38.23 -21.99
C GLU A 11 -14.71 37.48 -20.78
N LEU A 12 -14.28 38.19 -19.75
CA LEU A 12 -13.79 37.56 -18.53
C LEU A 12 -14.90 36.79 -17.80
N LEU A 13 -16.12 37.32 -17.77
CA LEU A 13 -17.28 36.72 -17.12
C LEU A 13 -17.68 35.39 -17.78
N VAL A 14 -17.75 35.33 -19.10
CA VAL A 14 -18.09 34.10 -19.82
C VAL A 14 -17.01 33.03 -19.61
N VAL A 15 -15.73 33.42 -19.59
CA VAL A 15 -14.62 32.48 -19.38
C VAL A 15 -14.68 31.83 -18.00
N VAL A 16 -14.90 32.61 -16.93
CA VAL A 16 -14.98 32.04 -15.58
C VAL A 16 -16.23 31.16 -15.40
N ILE A 17 -17.33 31.46 -16.09
CA ILE A 17 -18.53 30.60 -16.09
C ILE A 17 -18.22 29.25 -16.75
N ILE A 18 -17.58 29.25 -17.92
CA ILE A 18 -17.23 28.01 -18.62
C ILE A 18 -16.25 27.17 -17.77
N ILE A 19 -15.19 27.79 -17.22
CA ILE A 19 -14.25 27.11 -16.32
C ILE A 19 -14.97 26.56 -15.09
N GLY A 20 -15.93 27.31 -14.52
CA GLY A 20 -16.73 26.88 -13.38
C GLY A 20 -17.55 25.61 -13.66
N ILE A 21 -18.21 25.55 -14.82
CA ILE A 21 -18.98 24.36 -15.25
C ILE A 21 -18.06 23.15 -15.44
N LEU A 22 -16.91 23.34 -16.10
CA LEU A 22 -15.95 22.26 -16.32
C LEU A 22 -15.37 21.74 -14.99
N ALA A 23 -15.01 22.65 -14.08
CA ALA A 23 -14.47 22.30 -12.76
C ALA A 23 -15.49 21.52 -11.91
N ALA A 24 -16.77 21.90 -11.96
CA ALA A 24 -17.84 21.22 -11.22
C ALA A 24 -17.99 19.73 -11.60
N ILE A 25 -17.79 19.38 -12.87
CA ILE A 25 -17.85 17.99 -13.36
C ILE A 25 -16.52 17.26 -13.14
N ALA A 26 -15.40 17.94 -13.35
CA ALA A 26 -14.08 17.33 -13.30
C ALA A 26 -13.61 17.00 -11.88
N LEU A 27 -13.89 17.88 -10.91
CA LEU A 27 -13.38 17.76 -9.54
C LEU A 27 -13.80 16.46 -8.80
N PRO A 28 -15.08 16.04 -8.77
CA PRO A 28 -15.45 14.81 -8.07
C PRO A 28 -14.78 13.56 -8.68
N ASN A 29 -14.67 13.51 -10.01
CA ASN A 29 -13.98 12.43 -10.71
C ASN A 29 -12.48 12.42 -10.39
N PHE A 30 -11.85 13.60 -10.31
CA PHE A 30 -10.44 13.73 -9.96
C PHE A 30 -10.13 13.19 -8.56
N ILE A 31 -10.97 13.49 -7.57
CA ILE A 31 -10.79 12.99 -6.19
C ILE A 31 -10.88 11.46 -6.16
N GLY A 32 -11.87 10.87 -6.84
CA GLY A 32 -12.00 9.42 -6.93
C GLY A 32 -10.82 8.74 -7.65
N ALA A 33 -10.30 9.37 -8.71
CA ALA A 33 -9.10 8.90 -9.40
C ALA A 33 -7.86 8.96 -8.50
N GLN A 34 -7.70 10.03 -7.72
CA GLN A 34 -6.59 10.17 -6.79
C GLN A 34 -6.64 9.09 -5.70
N ASP A 35 -7.80 8.81 -5.11
CA ASP A 35 -7.94 7.77 -4.10
C ASP A 35 -7.60 6.37 -4.66
N LYS A 36 -8.07 6.05 -5.88
CA LYS A 36 -7.70 4.80 -6.58
C LYS A 36 -6.20 4.70 -6.85
N ALA A 37 -5.56 5.81 -7.22
CA ALA A 37 -4.10 5.85 -7.44
C ALA A 37 -3.34 5.59 -6.13
N ARG A 38 -3.79 6.15 -5.01
CA ARG A 38 -3.22 5.86 -3.69
C ARG A 38 -3.37 4.38 -3.33
N GLU A 39 -4.54 3.79 -3.50
CA GLU A 39 -4.74 2.35 -3.26
C GLU A 39 -3.86 1.47 -4.15
N ALA A 40 -3.69 1.83 -5.42
CA ALA A 40 -2.78 1.14 -6.33
C ALA A 40 -1.31 1.22 -5.85
N SER A 41 -0.89 2.38 -5.32
CA SER A 41 0.43 2.54 -4.71
C SER A 41 0.60 1.69 -3.46
N VAL A 42 -0.42 1.57 -2.59
CA VAL A 42 -0.37 0.64 -1.44
C VAL A 42 -0.19 -0.80 -1.93
N LYS A 43 -0.93 -1.23 -2.96
CA LYS A 43 -0.76 -2.58 -3.55
C LYS A 43 0.66 -2.80 -4.08
N ALA A 44 1.26 -1.80 -4.72
CA ALA A 44 2.65 -1.87 -5.17
C ALA A 44 3.65 -1.99 -4.01
N ASN A 45 3.42 -1.24 -2.92
CA ASN A 45 4.25 -1.35 -1.73
C ASN A 45 4.11 -2.73 -1.06
N MET A 46 2.88 -3.29 -1.01
CA MET A 46 2.66 -4.66 -0.53
C MET A 46 3.45 -5.69 -1.36
N ARG A 47 3.52 -5.51 -2.69
CA ARG A 47 4.35 -6.35 -3.57
C ARG A 47 5.84 -6.18 -3.30
N THR A 48 6.30 -4.97 -2.98
CA THR A 48 7.69 -4.73 -2.57
C THR A 48 8.03 -5.51 -1.30
N CYS A 49 7.14 -5.47 -0.31
CA CYS A 49 7.26 -6.28 0.91
C CYS A 49 7.29 -7.78 0.59
N GLN A 50 6.43 -8.23 -0.33
CA GLN A 50 6.38 -9.63 -0.75
C GLN A 50 7.70 -10.07 -1.37
N ILE A 51 8.25 -9.29 -2.31
CA ILE A 51 9.53 -9.60 -2.96
C ILE A 51 10.66 -9.68 -1.93
N ALA A 52 10.71 -8.76 -0.96
CA ALA A 52 11.71 -8.79 0.10
C ALA A 52 11.58 -10.05 0.97
N ALA A 53 10.36 -10.45 1.33
CA ALA A 53 10.09 -11.65 2.12
C ALA A 53 10.49 -12.94 1.37
N GLU A 54 10.15 -13.04 0.08
CA GLU A 54 10.50 -14.19 -0.78
C GLU A 54 12.01 -14.27 -1.04
N SER A 55 12.68 -13.11 -1.20
CA SER A 55 14.14 -13.05 -1.35
C SER A 55 14.83 -13.56 -0.09
N TYR A 56 14.37 -13.13 1.10
CA TYR A 56 14.90 -13.67 2.36
C TYR A 56 14.67 -15.18 2.45
N ALA A 57 13.48 -15.66 2.12
CA ALA A 57 13.16 -17.09 2.20
C ALA A 57 14.02 -17.94 1.26
N THR A 58 14.41 -17.39 0.11
CA THR A 58 15.34 -18.05 -0.82
C THR A 58 16.70 -18.32 -0.17
N ASP A 59 17.21 -17.36 0.61
CA ASP A 59 18.49 -17.50 1.32
C ASP A 59 18.39 -18.36 2.59
N HIS A 60 17.18 -18.46 3.16
CA HIS A 60 16.94 -19.06 4.48
C HIS A 60 16.15 -20.37 4.44
N ALA A 61 16.34 -21.16 3.38
CA ALA A 61 15.73 -22.50 3.23
C ALA A 61 14.19 -22.50 3.39
N GLY A 62 13.51 -21.46 2.88
CA GLY A 62 12.07 -21.31 2.92
C GLY A 62 11.50 -20.73 4.22
N ASN A 63 12.35 -20.31 5.15
CA ASN A 63 11.93 -19.59 6.36
C ASN A 63 11.73 -18.11 6.06
N TYR A 64 10.65 -17.53 6.59
CA TYR A 64 10.32 -16.13 6.38
C TYR A 64 10.85 -15.23 7.50
N PRO A 65 11.26 -13.99 7.16
CA PRO A 65 11.89 -13.09 8.10
C PRO A 65 10.88 -12.49 9.08
N THR A 66 11.35 -12.06 10.24
CA THR A 66 10.67 -11.04 11.05
C THR A 66 10.81 -9.65 10.40
N ILE A 67 10.12 -8.64 10.92
CA ILE A 67 10.17 -7.27 10.37
C ILE A 67 11.56 -6.64 10.47
N ASP A 68 12.37 -7.00 11.45
CA ASP A 68 13.74 -6.46 11.49
C ASP A 68 14.64 -7.15 10.46
N GLN A 69 14.42 -8.45 10.22
CA GLN A 69 15.18 -9.26 9.28
C GLN A 69 14.83 -8.98 7.81
N ILE A 70 13.63 -8.47 7.52
CA ILE A 70 13.24 -8.15 6.14
C ILE A 70 13.84 -6.84 5.63
N LYS A 71 14.26 -5.92 6.53
CA LYS A 71 14.75 -4.58 6.17
C LYS A 71 15.94 -4.59 5.20
N PRO A 72 16.97 -5.45 5.34
CA PRO A 72 18.08 -5.51 4.40
C PRO A 72 17.69 -6.00 3.00
N TYR A 73 16.54 -6.65 2.87
CA TYR A 73 16.02 -7.20 1.62
C TYR A 73 15.13 -6.23 0.85
N TYR A 74 14.87 -5.04 1.40
CA TYR A 74 14.19 -3.96 0.68
C TYR A 74 15.10 -3.29 -0.35
N PRO A 75 14.54 -2.61 -1.37
CA PRO A 75 15.32 -1.93 -2.39
C PRO A 75 16.39 -0.99 -1.81
N GLY A 76 17.64 -1.13 -2.28
CA GLY A 76 18.79 -0.36 -1.79
C GLY A 76 19.48 -0.94 -0.55
N GLY A 77 19.02 -2.08 -0.04
CA GLY A 77 19.68 -2.86 1.00
C GLY A 77 20.67 -3.89 0.44
N GLU A 78 21.32 -4.62 1.35
CA GLU A 78 22.39 -5.57 1.02
C GLU A 78 21.92 -7.02 0.83
N SER A 79 20.62 -7.32 1.01
CA SER A 79 20.05 -8.67 0.86
C SER A 79 20.82 -9.76 1.63
N THR A 80 21.25 -9.45 2.85
CA THR A 80 21.96 -10.36 3.73
C THR A 80 21.48 -10.20 5.17
N ASP A 81 21.67 -11.23 5.97
CA ASP A 81 21.41 -11.19 7.41
C ASP A 81 22.24 -10.10 8.10
N ASN A 82 21.56 -9.25 8.88
CA ASN A 82 22.15 -8.09 9.54
C ASN A 82 22.86 -7.10 8.59
N GLY A 83 22.62 -7.23 7.27
CA GLY A 83 23.12 -6.31 6.27
C GLY A 83 22.50 -4.93 6.42
N LYS A 84 23.05 -3.95 5.70
CA LYS A 84 22.47 -2.60 5.66
C LYS A 84 21.01 -2.66 5.22
N ALA A 85 20.14 -2.04 6.02
CA ALA A 85 18.74 -1.86 5.67
C ALA A 85 18.57 -1.12 4.34
N GLY A 86 17.61 -1.57 3.54
CA GLY A 86 17.19 -0.86 2.34
C GLY A 86 16.30 0.34 2.66
N ASN A 87 15.59 0.80 1.63
CA ASN A 87 14.70 1.93 1.74
C ASN A 87 13.26 1.47 2.01
N PRO A 88 12.59 1.97 3.07
CA PRO A 88 11.19 1.69 3.29
C PRO A 88 10.31 2.25 2.17
N SER A 89 9.15 1.64 1.98
CA SER A 89 8.16 2.15 1.02
C SER A 89 7.56 3.49 1.48
N VAL A 90 7.25 4.37 0.52
CA VAL A 90 6.58 5.64 0.81
C VAL A 90 5.07 5.42 0.88
N ASN A 91 4.45 5.85 1.97
CA ASN A 91 3.01 5.77 2.16
C ASN A 91 2.30 6.88 1.34
N PRO A 92 1.37 6.53 0.44
CA PRO A 92 0.74 7.49 -0.47
C PRO A 92 -0.30 8.42 0.17
N PHE A 93 -0.65 8.21 1.45
CA PHE A 93 -1.63 9.02 2.18
C PHE A 93 -0.98 10.12 3.04
N ASN A 94 0.23 9.91 3.54
CA ASN A 94 0.95 10.86 4.39
C ASN A 94 2.34 11.24 3.86
N SER A 95 2.78 10.63 2.75
CA SER A 95 4.11 10.84 2.14
C SER A 95 5.30 10.51 3.04
N ALA A 96 5.09 9.74 4.11
CA ALA A 96 6.15 9.28 5.01
C ALA A 96 6.78 7.98 4.47
N ALA A 97 8.08 7.81 4.70
CA ALA A 97 8.76 6.55 4.43
C ALA A 97 8.55 5.61 5.63
N GLU A 98 7.85 4.50 5.42
CA GLU A 98 7.35 3.64 6.49
C GLU A 98 7.73 2.18 6.23
N TRP A 99 8.26 1.53 7.28
CA TRP A 99 8.46 0.08 7.28
C TRP A 99 7.12 -0.64 7.47
N PRO A 100 7.00 -1.90 7.00
CA PRO A 100 5.88 -2.74 7.38
C PRO A 100 5.77 -2.82 8.90
N VAL A 101 4.53 -2.73 9.39
CA VAL A 101 4.23 -2.87 10.81
C VAL A 101 3.84 -4.32 11.13
N PRO A 102 4.09 -4.81 12.37
CA PRO A 102 3.69 -6.15 12.75
C PRO A 102 2.18 -6.33 12.66
N GLY A 103 1.74 -7.32 11.90
CA GLY A 103 0.34 -7.75 11.86
C GLY A 103 0.09 -9.01 12.72
N ALA A 104 -1.17 -9.32 12.99
CA ALA A 104 -1.58 -10.48 13.79
C ALA A 104 -2.34 -11.56 12.99
N VAL A 105 -1.99 -11.78 11.71
CA VAL A 105 -2.61 -12.86 10.92
C VAL A 105 -2.11 -14.23 11.37
N SER A 106 -3.01 -15.08 11.85
CA SER A 106 -2.75 -16.48 12.20
C SER A 106 -3.36 -17.49 11.22
N ASP A 107 -4.45 -17.12 10.53
CA ASP A 107 -5.12 -17.90 9.49
C ASP A 107 -5.40 -17.02 8.27
N VAL A 108 -4.76 -17.35 7.15
CA VAL A 108 -4.89 -16.60 5.88
C VAL A 108 -6.30 -16.69 5.32
N GLN A 109 -6.89 -17.89 5.32
CA GLN A 109 -8.17 -18.13 4.68
C GLN A 109 -9.30 -17.47 5.48
N ALA A 110 -9.24 -17.54 6.81
CA ALA A 110 -10.16 -16.80 7.68
C ALA A 110 -10.03 -15.29 7.45
N THR A 111 -8.80 -14.77 7.32
CA THR A 111 -8.54 -13.34 7.11
C THR A 111 -9.01 -12.83 5.74
N ARG A 112 -8.97 -13.66 4.70
CA ARG A 112 -9.53 -13.31 3.38
C ARG A 112 -11.05 -13.14 3.46
N ASN A 113 -11.72 -13.94 4.27
CA ASN A 113 -13.18 -13.98 4.39
C ASN A 113 -13.74 -12.97 5.40
N VAL A 114 -13.01 -12.72 6.49
CA VAL A 114 -13.37 -11.77 7.54
C VAL A 114 -12.42 -10.59 7.46
N ALA A 115 -12.83 -9.56 6.73
CA ALA A 115 -12.06 -8.34 6.61
C ALA A 115 -11.81 -7.72 8.00
N PRO A 116 -10.55 -7.43 8.38
CA PRO A 116 -10.30 -6.71 9.62
C PRO A 116 -10.90 -5.31 9.55
N ASP A 117 -11.62 -4.92 10.60
CA ASP A 117 -12.34 -3.65 10.67
C ASP A 117 -11.40 -2.43 10.72
N THR A 118 -10.15 -2.63 11.15
CA THR A 118 -9.12 -1.58 11.18
C THR A 118 -7.73 -2.20 10.99
N LEU A 119 -6.96 -1.57 10.12
CA LEU A 119 -5.61 -1.92 9.71
C LEU A 119 -4.77 -0.64 9.81
N GLY A 120 -3.94 -0.55 10.84
CA GLY A 120 -3.03 0.58 11.12
C GLY A 120 -3.57 1.97 10.73
N ASP A 121 -2.68 2.80 10.18
CA ASP A 121 -3.04 4.06 9.52
C ASP A 121 -3.27 3.87 8.01
N PRO A 122 -3.98 4.78 7.33
CA PRO A 122 -4.20 4.70 5.89
C PRO A 122 -2.89 4.55 5.13
N GLY A 123 -2.81 3.57 4.23
CA GLY A 123 -1.61 3.29 3.44
C GLY A 123 -0.55 2.42 4.11
N SER A 124 -0.72 2.11 5.40
CA SER A 124 0.18 1.21 6.13
C SER A 124 0.14 -0.20 5.56
N ILE A 125 1.26 -0.91 5.72
CA ILE A 125 1.42 -2.31 5.29
C ILE A 125 1.65 -3.12 6.55
N GLU A 126 0.80 -4.10 6.78
CA GLU A 126 0.99 -5.08 7.83
C GLU A 126 1.67 -6.31 7.26
N TYR A 127 2.70 -6.79 7.95
CA TYR A 127 3.38 -8.03 7.67
C TYR A 127 3.26 -8.96 8.88
N SER A 128 2.80 -10.19 8.63
CA SER A 128 2.64 -11.24 9.63
C SER A 128 3.40 -12.48 9.20
N THR A 129 4.22 -13.01 10.10
CA THR A 129 4.74 -14.37 10.00
C THR A 129 3.75 -15.34 10.64
N ILE A 130 3.47 -16.45 9.97
CA ILE A 130 2.55 -17.48 10.45
C ILE A 130 3.40 -18.67 10.90
N ALA A 131 3.28 -19.03 12.17
CA ALA A 131 4.01 -20.14 12.76
C ALA A 131 3.63 -21.46 12.08
N SER A 132 4.59 -22.37 11.92
CA SER A 132 4.31 -23.72 11.44
C SER A 132 3.40 -24.44 12.44
N THR A 133 2.30 -25.02 11.95
CA THR A 133 1.38 -25.86 12.75
C THR A 133 2.01 -27.18 13.18
N SER A 134 3.21 -27.53 12.68
CA SER A 134 3.92 -28.75 13.05
C SER A 134 4.81 -28.57 14.28
N GLY A 135 4.23 -28.21 15.44
CA GLY A 135 4.72 -28.50 16.81
C GLY A 135 6.18 -28.25 17.22
N GLY A 136 7.03 -27.66 16.38
CA GLY A 136 8.44 -27.39 16.65
C GLY A 136 8.70 -25.89 16.71
N SER A 137 9.70 -25.47 17.49
CA SER A 137 10.18 -24.09 17.56
C SER A 137 10.92 -23.65 16.28
N GLY A 138 10.39 -24.04 15.10
CA GLY A 138 10.94 -23.70 13.81
C GLY A 138 10.59 -22.27 13.42
N ALA A 139 11.48 -21.65 12.64
CA ALA A 139 11.22 -20.37 12.02
C ALA A 139 9.93 -20.43 11.17
N PRO A 140 9.19 -19.32 11.04
CA PRO A 140 7.91 -19.32 10.34
C PRO A 140 8.10 -19.66 8.85
N THR A 141 7.32 -20.61 8.34
CA THR A 141 7.37 -21.06 6.94
C THR A 141 6.26 -20.43 6.09
N SER A 142 5.47 -19.54 6.66
CA SER A 142 4.41 -18.85 5.96
C SER A 142 4.31 -17.38 6.39
N TYR A 143 3.77 -16.55 5.49
CA TYR A 143 3.53 -15.13 5.76
C TYR A 143 2.18 -14.68 5.22
N ALA A 144 1.73 -13.53 5.73
CA ALA A 144 0.62 -12.77 5.19
C ALA A 144 0.94 -11.28 5.19
N ILE A 145 0.62 -10.60 4.09
CA ILE A 145 0.75 -9.16 3.92
C ILE A 145 -0.62 -8.57 3.65
N ARG A 146 -0.94 -7.48 4.34
CA ARG A 146 -2.18 -6.72 4.18
C ARG A 146 -1.84 -5.24 4.02
N GLY A 147 -2.64 -4.53 3.23
CA GLY A 147 -2.49 -3.07 3.05
C GLY A 147 -3.74 -2.34 3.48
N ALA A 148 -3.57 -1.20 4.14
CA ALA A 148 -4.66 -0.35 4.60
C ALA A 148 -5.10 0.63 3.50
N GLY A 149 -6.40 0.65 3.19
CA GLY A 149 -7.01 1.68 2.34
C GLY A 149 -7.24 2.99 3.09
N LYS A 150 -7.87 3.95 2.40
CA LYS A 150 -8.18 5.29 2.96
C LYS A 150 -8.98 5.23 4.26
N SER A 151 -9.93 4.29 4.35
CA SER A 151 -10.81 4.12 5.51
C SER A 151 -10.17 3.32 6.65
N LYS A 152 -8.85 3.09 6.62
CA LYS A 152 -8.13 2.16 7.50
C LYS A 152 -8.60 0.71 7.42
N LYS A 153 -9.53 0.39 6.51
CA LYS A 153 -9.93 -0.99 6.23
C LYS A 153 -8.90 -1.64 5.33
N ALA A 154 -8.75 -2.95 5.44
CA ALA A 154 -7.90 -3.66 4.50
C ALA A 154 -8.43 -3.50 3.07
N LEU A 155 -7.51 -3.43 2.11
CA LEU A 155 -7.87 -3.30 0.69
C LEU A 155 -8.76 -4.46 0.24
N ALA A 156 -9.75 -4.16 -0.59
CA ALA A 156 -10.71 -5.15 -1.07
C ALA A 156 -10.02 -6.26 -1.89
N GLY A 157 -10.43 -7.50 -1.65
CA GLY A 157 -10.03 -8.68 -2.39
C GLY A 157 -10.76 -8.83 -3.73
N LEU A 158 -10.60 -9.99 -4.37
CA LEU A 158 -11.18 -10.29 -5.69
C LEU A 158 -12.70 -10.51 -5.64
N SER A 159 -13.23 -10.88 -4.46
CA SER A 159 -14.65 -11.14 -4.24
C SER A 159 -15.26 -10.10 -3.30
N ASN A 160 -16.57 -9.89 -3.41
CA ASN A 160 -17.29 -8.95 -2.56
C ASN A 160 -17.20 -9.36 -1.08
N GLY A 161 -16.90 -8.42 -0.19
CA GLY A 161 -16.71 -8.65 1.24
C GLY A 161 -15.37 -9.29 1.63
N THR A 162 -14.51 -9.62 0.66
CA THR A 162 -13.17 -10.21 0.95
C THR A 162 -12.08 -9.16 1.08
N THR A 163 -11.01 -9.51 1.77
CA THR A 163 -9.79 -8.70 1.89
C THR A 163 -8.68 -9.23 0.98
N LEU A 164 -7.91 -8.32 0.39
CA LEU A 164 -6.67 -8.64 -0.31
C LEU A 164 -5.59 -9.02 0.70
N VAL A 165 -5.16 -10.27 0.67
CA VAL A 165 -4.04 -10.80 1.44
C VAL A 165 -3.04 -11.40 0.46
N LEU A 166 -1.80 -10.92 0.49
CA LEU A 166 -0.69 -11.58 -0.22
C LEU A 166 -0.04 -12.56 0.76
N SER A 167 0.03 -13.83 0.39
CA SER A 167 0.55 -14.91 1.22
C SER A 167 1.16 -15.99 0.34
N ASN A 168 1.98 -16.86 0.93
CA ASN A 168 2.42 -18.11 0.32
C ASN A 168 1.49 -19.31 0.61
N GLN A 169 0.37 -19.09 1.32
CA GLN A 169 -0.75 -20.03 1.49
C GLN A 169 -1.94 -19.67 0.61
#